data_AF-A0A528BBD6-F1
#
_entry.id   AF-A0A528BBD6-F1
#
_cell.length_a   1.000
_cell.length_b   1.000
_cell.length_c   1.000
_cell.angle_alpha   90.00
_cell.angle_beta   90.00
_cell.angle_gamma   90.00
#
_symmetry.space_group_name_H-M   'P 1'
#
loop_
_entity.id
_entity.type
_entity.pdbx_description
1 polymer ?
#
loop_
_entity_poly.entity_id
_entity_poly.type
_entity_poly.pdbx_seq_one_letter_code
_entity_poly.pdbx_strand_id
1 'polypeptide(L)'
;MSVSFLKLVAAVAAVIILPSQTYALENTYLPVEKVPYYEEMPDQPHRLGPLWGKRDVGPAGTLLKVPGGWQAPIHAHTADYQGIVIEGTWSHWVPETGEGRNIELQSGSYWTQKADQMHADAC
;
A
#
# COMPACT_ATOMS: atom_id res chain seq x y z
N MET A 1 33.72 -31.90 -56.75
CA MET A 1 32.94 -32.27 -55.56
C MET A 1 33.82 -32.06 -54.34
N SER A 2 33.55 -31.04 -53.52
CA SER A 2 34.00 -30.98 -52.13
C SER A 2 33.08 -30.00 -51.39
N VAL A 3 32.27 -30.52 -50.48
CA VAL A 3 31.29 -29.76 -49.70
C VAL A 3 31.97 -29.34 -48.40
N SER A 4 32.01 -28.03 -48.13
CA SER A 4 32.53 -27.50 -46.87
C SER A 4 31.41 -27.53 -45.82
N PHE A 5 31.66 -28.23 -44.71
CA PHE A 5 30.74 -28.38 -43.59
C PHE A 5 30.71 -27.09 -42.75
N LEU A 6 29.52 -26.49 -42.64
CA LEU A 6 29.24 -25.36 -41.76
C LEU A 6 29.25 -25.86 -40.29
N LYS A 7 30.21 -25.42 -39.48
CA LYS A 7 30.22 -25.70 -38.03
C LYS A 7 29.19 -24.81 -37.34
N LEU A 8 28.09 -25.41 -36.89
CA LEU A 8 27.10 -24.75 -36.04
C LEU A 8 27.65 -24.68 -34.61
N VAL A 9 27.90 -23.47 -34.11
CA VAL A 9 28.26 -23.24 -32.69
C VAL A 9 26.95 -22.95 -31.94
N ALA A 10 26.50 -23.90 -31.13
CA ALA A 10 25.36 -23.70 -30.25
C ALA A 10 25.82 -22.89 -29.02
N ALA A 11 25.34 -21.65 -28.88
CA ALA A 11 25.54 -20.86 -27.68
C ALA A 11 24.55 -21.33 -26.60
N VAL A 12 25.06 -22.01 -25.56
CA VAL A 12 24.28 -22.36 -24.37
C VAL A 12 24.23 -21.11 -23.48
N ALA A 13 23.08 -20.42 -23.45
CA ALA A 13 22.85 -19.36 -22.48
C ALA A 13 22.66 -19.99 -21.09
N ALA A 14 23.65 -19.86 -20.22
CA ALA A 14 23.53 -20.24 -18.82
C ALA A 14 22.58 -19.25 -18.11
N VAL A 15 21.36 -19.71 -17.81
CA VAL A 15 20.43 -18.96 -16.95
C VAL A 15 20.97 -19.02 -15.52
N ILE A 16 21.57 -17.93 -15.06
CA ILE A 16 21.98 -17.79 -13.67
C ILE A 16 20.72 -17.50 -12.85
N ILE A 17 20.15 -18.54 -12.25
CA ILE A 17 19.08 -18.41 -11.26
C ILE A 17 19.75 -17.91 -9.98
N LEU A 18 19.77 -16.59 -9.77
CA LEU A 18 20.13 -16.02 -8.48
C LEU A 18 19.02 -16.40 -7.49
N PRO A 19 19.33 -17.09 -6.39
CA PRO A 19 18.33 -17.31 -5.35
C PRO A 19 17.84 -15.95 -4.88
N SER A 20 16.53 -15.72 -4.94
CA SER A 20 15.91 -14.59 -4.27
C SER A 20 16.33 -14.66 -2.81
N GLN A 21 17.04 -13.64 -2.33
CA GLN A 21 17.33 -13.52 -0.90
C GLN A 21 16.01 -13.37 -0.18
N THR A 22 15.46 -14.48 0.31
CA THR A 22 14.38 -14.47 1.27
C THR A 22 14.99 -14.01 2.57
N TYR A 23 14.95 -12.70 2.84
CA TYR A 23 15.19 -12.20 4.18
C TYR A 23 14.17 -12.89 5.09
N ALA A 24 14.64 -13.79 5.94
CA ALA A 24 13.78 -14.42 6.93
C ALA A 24 13.17 -13.30 7.76
N LEU A 25 11.84 -13.26 7.83
CA LEU A 25 11.14 -12.23 8.58
C LEU A 25 11.50 -12.41 10.06
N GLU A 26 12.12 -11.40 10.67
CA GLU A 26 12.40 -11.42 12.10
C GLU A 26 11.19 -10.90 12.89
N ASN A 27 10.96 -11.49 14.07
CA ASN A 27 9.88 -11.04 14.94
C ASN A 27 10.16 -9.61 15.43
N THR A 28 9.18 -8.73 15.24
CA THR A 28 9.23 -7.36 15.75
C THR A 28 8.02 -7.12 16.65
N TYR A 29 8.25 -6.58 17.83
CA TYR A 29 7.22 -6.23 18.81
C TYR A 29 7.30 -4.73 19.09
N LEU A 30 6.48 -3.94 18.40
CA LEU A 30 6.52 -2.48 18.49
C LEU A 30 5.19 -1.96 19.04
N PRO A 31 5.18 -1.31 20.22
CA PRO A 31 3.98 -0.59 20.66
C PRO A 31 3.73 0.61 19.73
N VAL A 32 2.46 0.99 19.55
CA VAL A 32 2.05 1.98 18.54
C VAL A 32 2.73 3.34 18.70
N GLU A 33 3.11 3.70 19.93
CA GLU A 33 3.80 4.95 20.26
C GLU A 33 5.24 4.98 19.77
N LYS A 34 5.83 3.81 19.47
CA LYS A 34 7.20 3.68 18.95
C LYS A 34 7.24 3.48 17.44
N VAL A 35 6.09 3.45 16.76
CA VAL A 35 6.04 3.38 15.29
C VAL A 35 6.66 4.65 14.70
N PRO A 36 7.60 4.56 13.74
CA PRO A 36 8.26 5.72 13.16
C PRO A 36 7.32 6.41 12.16
N TYR A 37 6.42 7.24 12.67
CA TYR A 37 5.52 8.04 11.85
C TYR A 37 6.29 9.09 11.05
N TYR A 38 5.94 9.26 9.78
CA TYR A 38 6.51 10.28 8.90
C TYR A 38 5.42 11.09 8.19
N GLU A 39 5.82 12.27 7.69
CA GLU A 39 5.00 13.13 6.84
C GLU A 39 5.08 12.64 5.39
N GLU A 40 3.93 12.29 4.82
CA GLU A 40 3.88 11.86 3.42
C GLU A 40 4.04 13.04 2.45
N MET A 41 3.46 14.19 2.78
CA MET A 41 3.53 15.41 1.98
C MET A 41 3.65 16.63 2.91
N PRO A 42 4.40 17.68 2.50
CA PRO A 42 4.45 18.92 3.25
C PRO A 42 3.04 19.48 3.51
N ASP A 43 2.87 20.12 4.67
CA ASP A 43 1.65 20.82 5.09
C ASP A 43 0.39 19.96 5.21
N GLN A 44 0.51 18.63 5.18
CA GLN A 44 -0.61 17.74 5.50
C GLN A 44 -0.51 17.22 6.94
N PRO A 45 -1.63 17.17 7.69
CA PRO A 45 -1.59 16.80 9.09
C PRO A 45 -1.60 15.28 9.33
N HIS A 46 -1.84 14.47 8.29
CA HIS A 46 -1.80 13.02 8.42
C HIS A 46 -0.36 12.52 8.55
N ARG A 47 -0.20 11.38 9.22
CA ARG A 47 1.09 10.73 9.45
C ARG A 47 0.99 9.24 9.12
N LEU A 48 2.01 8.73 8.45
CA LEU A 48 2.09 7.33 8.04
C LEU A 48 3.13 6.59 8.88
N GLY A 49 2.75 5.46 9.47
CA GLY A 49 3.62 4.56 10.21
C GLY A 49 3.74 3.22 9.49
N PRO A 50 4.82 2.96 8.73
CA PRO A 50 4.95 1.75 7.94
C PRO A 50 5.10 0.52 8.85
N LEU A 51 4.34 -0.54 8.58
CA LEU A 51 4.37 -1.79 9.36
C LEU A 51 5.13 -2.90 8.63
N TRP A 52 4.81 -3.12 7.36
CA TRP A 52 5.45 -4.12 6.51
C TRP A 52 5.32 -3.71 5.04
N GLY A 53 6.21 -4.25 4.19
CA GLY A 53 6.23 -3.93 2.77
C GLY A 53 6.65 -2.48 2.47
N LYS A 54 6.50 -2.08 1.20
CA LYS A 54 6.79 -0.74 0.70
C LYS A 54 5.67 -0.31 -0.25
N ARG A 55 4.89 0.68 0.15
CA ARG A 55 3.64 1.08 -0.52
C ARG A 55 3.82 1.59 -1.96
N ASP A 56 5.01 2.05 -2.30
CA ASP A 56 5.41 2.52 -3.63
C ASP A 56 5.99 1.40 -4.52
N VAL A 57 6.23 0.21 -3.97
CA VAL A 57 6.79 -0.94 -4.69
C VAL A 57 5.79 -2.09 -4.82
N GLY A 58 4.93 -2.31 -3.82
CA GLY A 58 3.98 -3.42 -3.81
C GLY A 58 3.10 -3.45 -2.56
N PRO A 59 2.54 -4.63 -2.21
CA PRO A 59 1.71 -4.77 -1.03
C PRO A 59 2.41 -4.29 0.24
N ALA A 60 1.69 -3.51 1.05
CA ALA A 60 2.22 -2.93 2.27
C ALA A 60 1.12 -2.76 3.33
N GLY A 61 1.54 -2.73 4.59
CA GLY A 61 0.71 -2.35 5.72
C GLY A 61 1.22 -1.05 6.31
N THR A 62 0.32 -0.13 6.64
CA THR A 62 0.67 1.18 7.21
C THR A 62 -0.40 1.57 8.23
N LEU A 63 0.04 2.15 9.35
CA LEU A 63 -0.85 2.87 10.25
C LEU A 63 -1.01 4.30 9.73
N LEU A 64 -2.25 4.72 9.53
CA LEU A 64 -2.61 6.10 9.25
C LEU A 64 -3.02 6.77 10.57
N LYS A 65 -2.45 7.94 10.85
CA LYS A 65 -2.91 8.84 11.93
C LYS A 65 -3.30 10.18 11.33
N VAL A 66 -4.42 10.71 11.81
CA VAL A 66 -5.08 11.92 11.30
C VAL A 66 -5.68 12.64 12.51
N PRO A 67 -5.59 13.98 12.62
CA PRO A 67 -6.27 14.69 13.68
C PRO A 67 -7.79 14.67 13.47
N GLY A 68 -8.57 14.71 14.56
CA GLY A 68 -10.02 14.84 14.47
C GLY A 68 -10.44 16.18 13.86
N GLY A 69 -11.55 16.16 13.13
CA GLY A 69 -12.05 17.26 12.31
C GLY A 69 -11.32 17.44 10.98
N TRP A 70 -10.39 16.54 10.63
CA TRP A 70 -9.68 16.61 9.36
C TRP A 70 -10.47 15.95 8.24
N GLN A 71 -10.43 16.57 7.07
CA GLN A 71 -11.02 16.04 5.84
C GLN A 71 -9.99 16.07 4.72
N ALA A 72 -9.80 14.93 4.07
CA ALA A 72 -8.95 14.83 2.89
C ALA A 72 -9.62 15.52 1.68
N PRO A 73 -8.84 16.13 0.77
CA PRO A 73 -9.33 16.40 -0.58
C PRO A 73 -9.86 15.12 -1.24
N ILE A 74 -10.78 15.24 -2.19
CA ILE A 74 -11.22 14.09 -3.00
C ILE A 74 -10.01 13.56 -3.78
N HIS A 75 -9.72 12.27 -3.63
CA HIS A 75 -8.52 11.65 -4.20
C HIS A 75 -8.76 10.18 -4.58
N ALA A 76 -7.75 9.55 -5.19
CA ALA A 76 -7.74 8.13 -5.50
C ALA A 76 -6.33 7.56 -5.28
N HIS A 77 -6.25 6.24 -5.14
CA HIS A 77 -4.98 5.50 -5.10
C HIS A 77 -4.89 4.56 -6.30
N THR A 78 -3.67 4.26 -6.73
CA THR A 78 -3.40 3.36 -7.87
C THR A 78 -3.52 1.88 -7.53
N ALA A 79 -3.87 1.54 -6.29
CA ALA A 79 -4.03 0.17 -5.81
C ALA A 79 -5.25 0.08 -4.90
N ASP A 80 -5.86 -1.11 -4.84
CA ASP A 80 -6.91 -1.40 -3.87
C ASP A 80 -6.34 -1.29 -2.45
N TYR A 81 -7.15 -0.84 -1.50
CA TYR A 81 -6.79 -0.91 -0.09
C TYR A 81 -7.95 -1.42 0.77
N GLN A 82 -7.59 -1.92 1.94
CA GLN A 82 -8.52 -2.31 3.00
C GLN A 82 -8.16 -1.53 4.26
N GLY A 83 -9.15 -0.95 4.91
CA GLY A 83 -8.99 -0.14 6.10
C GLY A 83 -9.66 -0.79 7.30
N ILE A 84 -9.05 -0.64 8.48
CA ILE A 84 -9.65 -0.96 9.77
C ILE A 84 -9.45 0.24 10.68
N VAL A 85 -10.52 0.70 11.32
CA VAL A 85 -10.43 1.77 12.33
C VAL A 85 -9.91 1.15 13.63
N ILE A 86 -8.74 1.59 14.09
CA ILE A 86 -8.15 1.12 15.35
C ILE A 86 -8.65 1.96 16.53
N GLU A 87 -8.72 3.28 16.35
CA GLU A 87 -9.13 4.26 17.35
C GLU A 87 -9.83 5.44 16.66
N GLY A 88 -10.79 6.05 17.35
CA GLY A 88 -11.55 7.20 16.85
C GLY A 88 -12.74 6.79 15.97
N THR A 89 -13.19 7.74 15.16
CA THR A 89 -14.29 7.59 14.20
C THR A 89 -13.80 8.03 12.82
N TRP A 90 -14.12 7.26 11.79
CA TRP A 90 -13.77 7.55 10.41
C TRP A 90 -15.02 7.67 9.56
N SER A 91 -14.94 8.42 8.47
CA SER A 91 -15.94 8.47 7.41
C SER A 91 -15.26 8.27 6.08
N HIS A 92 -15.83 7.41 5.23
CA HIS A 92 -15.31 7.09 3.91
C HIS A 92 -16.46 6.96 2.92
N TRP A 93 -16.41 7.67 1.79
CA TRP A 93 -17.49 7.64 0.81
C TRP A 93 -17.01 7.88 -0.61
N VAL A 94 -17.83 7.45 -1.58
CA VAL A 94 -17.67 7.70 -3.02
C VAL A 94 -18.54 8.91 -3.40
N PRO A 95 -17.97 10.10 -3.68
CA PRO A 95 -18.76 11.31 -3.94
C PRO A 95 -19.72 11.20 -5.12
N GLU A 96 -19.33 10.43 -6.16
CA GLU A 96 -20.12 10.30 -7.39
C GLU A 96 -21.41 9.49 -7.18
N THR A 97 -21.38 8.45 -6.35
CA THR A 97 -22.52 7.56 -6.12
C THR A 97 -23.24 7.83 -4.80
N GLY A 98 -22.58 8.49 -3.85
CA GLY A 98 -23.06 8.65 -2.48
C GLY A 98 -22.89 7.40 -1.62
N GLU A 99 -22.27 6.34 -2.13
CA GLU A 99 -21.95 5.14 -1.37
C GLU A 99 -21.07 5.49 -0.15
N GLY A 100 -21.40 4.95 1.02
CA GLY A 100 -20.69 5.24 2.27
C GLY A 100 -21.03 6.59 2.92
N ARG A 101 -21.79 7.46 2.24
CA ARG A 101 -22.10 8.80 2.78
C ARG A 101 -22.94 8.70 4.06
N ASN A 102 -22.55 9.48 5.07
CA ASN A 102 -23.16 9.50 6.41
C ASN A 102 -23.05 8.17 7.18
N ILE A 103 -22.14 7.28 6.80
CA ILE A 103 -21.80 6.10 7.60
C ILE A 103 -20.58 6.46 8.45
N GLU A 104 -20.76 6.40 9.77
CA GLU A 104 -19.66 6.49 10.72
C GLU A 104 -19.03 5.10 10.93
N LEU A 105 -17.73 5.02 10.70
CA LEU A 105 -16.91 3.84 10.93
C LEU A 105 -16.25 4.00 12.30
N GLN A 106 -16.82 3.35 13.31
CA GLN A 106 -16.31 3.35 14.68
C GLN A 106 -15.11 2.39 14.82
N SER A 107 -14.43 2.41 15.96
CA SER A 107 -13.31 1.47 16.22
C SER A 107 -13.73 0.01 16.00
N GLY A 108 -12.92 -0.73 15.23
CA GLY A 108 -13.19 -2.09 14.76
C GLY A 108 -13.93 -2.17 13.41
N SER A 109 -14.44 -1.06 12.87
CA SER A 109 -15.05 -1.03 11.54
C SER A 109 -14.02 -1.30 10.44
N TYR A 110 -14.49 -1.92 9.36
CA TYR A 110 -13.70 -2.30 8.18
C TYR A 110 -14.33 -1.72 6.91
N TRP A 111 -13.50 -1.33 5.95
CA TRP A 111 -13.93 -0.96 4.61
C TRP A 111 -12.90 -1.32 3.55
N THR A 112 -13.32 -1.24 2.28
CA THR A 112 -12.46 -1.45 1.11
C THR A 112 -12.59 -0.28 0.17
N GLN A 113 -11.51 0.08 -0.49
CA GLN A 113 -11.51 1.09 -1.54
C GLN A 113 -10.82 0.52 -2.77
N LYS A 114 -11.50 0.61 -3.91
CA LYS A 114 -10.99 0.15 -5.21
C LYS A 114 -9.95 1.11 -5.76
N ALA A 115 -8.93 0.57 -6.43
CA ALA A 115 -7.96 1.30 -7.23
C ALA A 115 -8.67 2.24 -8.23
N ASP A 116 -8.07 3.42 -8.43
CA ASP A 116 -8.47 4.46 -9.37
C ASP A 116 -9.89 5.02 -9.19
N GLN A 117 -10.61 4.63 -8.13
CA GLN A 117 -11.91 5.20 -7.78
C GLN A 117 -11.75 6.41 -6.86
N MET A 118 -12.32 7.54 -7.28
CA MET A 118 -12.33 8.76 -6.48
C MET A 118 -13.18 8.58 -5.23
N HIS A 119 -12.61 8.92 -4.08
CA HIS A 119 -13.26 8.83 -2.79
C HIS A 119 -12.86 10.02 -1.91
N ALA A 120 -13.51 10.12 -0.76
CA ALA A 120 -13.18 11.09 0.26
C ALA A 120 -13.22 10.46 1.64
N ASP A 121 -12.41 11.04 2.52
CA ASP A 121 -12.18 10.54 3.87
C ASP A 121 -12.22 11.69 4.88
N ALA A 122 -12.70 11.41 6.08
CA ALA A 122 -12.69 12.35 7.19
C ALA A 122 -12.60 11.63 8.55
N CYS A 123 -12.04 12.33 9.54
CA CYS A 123 -11.98 11.96 10.95
C CYS A 123 -12.70 13.02 11.77
#